data_AF-A0A950BTI0-F1
#
_entry.id   AF-A0A950BTI0-F1
#
_cell.length_a   1.000
_cell.length_b   1.000
_cell.length_c   1.000
_cell.angle_alpha   90.00
_cell.angle_beta   90.00
_cell.angle_gamma   90.00
#
_symmetry.space_group_name_H-M   'P 1'
#
loop_
_entity.id
_entity.type
_entity.pdbx_description
1 polymer ?
#
loop_
_entity_poly.entity_id
_entity_poly.type
_entity_poly.pdbx_seq_one_letter_code
_entity_poly.pdbx_strand_id
1 'polypeptide(L)'
;MLPAETGTRQEKESPARSGEVVTDSTQRPGFPVVGVGASAGGLDAFTRLLVNLPPKPGMAILFIQHLDPKRESILPELLAASSPMPVRHAQQGMHLEPDQVYVSPPNAIVTVTDGHLQVSPRPEIPRLFMPVDFMLRSLASTMGRR
;
A
#
# COMPACT_ATOMS: atom_id res chain seq x y z
N MET A 1 41.60 9.64 69.73
CA MET A 1 40.32 10.28 70.13
C MET A 1 39.53 10.49 68.85
N LEU A 2 38.38 9.82 68.69
CA LEU A 2 37.38 10.00 67.62
C LEU A 2 36.43 11.17 68.02
N PRO A 3 35.41 11.62 67.23
CA PRO A 3 34.86 11.16 65.93
C PRO A 3 35.07 12.26 64.82
N ALA A 4 34.30 12.51 63.75
CA ALA A 4 32.95 12.09 63.30
C ALA A 4 32.77 12.17 61.75
N GLU A 5 31.53 12.02 61.28
CA GLU A 5 31.12 11.90 59.86
C GLU A 5 30.55 13.20 59.24
N THR A 6 30.48 13.26 57.89
CA THR A 6 29.53 13.99 56.99
C THR A 6 30.20 14.07 55.59
N GLY A 7 29.55 13.90 54.42
CA GLY A 7 28.17 13.56 54.08
C GLY A 7 28.00 13.56 52.54
N THR A 8 27.03 12.81 52.01
CA THR A 8 26.86 12.57 50.57
C THR A 8 26.21 13.75 49.82
N ARG A 9 26.84 14.23 48.73
CA ARG A 9 26.12 14.96 47.66
C ARG A 9 26.90 14.97 46.33
N GLN A 10 26.57 14.08 45.40
CA GLN A 10 26.85 14.29 43.97
C GLN A 10 25.65 14.98 43.33
N GLU A 11 25.82 16.18 42.80
CA GLU A 11 24.77 16.88 42.06
C GLU A 11 24.84 16.59 40.56
N LYS A 12 23.92 15.72 40.14
CA LYS A 12 23.19 15.75 38.87
C LYS A 12 23.99 16.13 37.62
N GLU A 13 24.39 15.10 36.88
CA GLU A 13 24.53 15.20 35.43
C GLU A 13 23.24 15.80 34.80
N SER A 14 23.42 16.71 33.85
CA SER A 14 22.30 17.25 33.08
C SER A 14 21.84 16.22 32.04
N PRO A 15 20.55 15.87 31.98
CA PRO A 15 20.07 14.92 30.99
C PRO A 15 20.11 15.54 29.58
N ALA A 16 20.52 14.69 28.64
CA ALA A 16 20.44 14.79 27.19
C ALA A 16 19.65 15.99 26.60
N ARG A 17 20.29 16.67 25.63
CA ARG A 17 19.53 17.26 24.53
C ARG A 17 18.82 16.11 23.81
N SER A 18 17.52 15.94 24.05
CA SER A 18 16.67 15.10 23.22
C SER A 18 16.83 15.58 21.78
N GLY A 19 17.39 14.72 20.92
CA GLY A 19 17.35 14.95 19.49
C GLY A 19 15.89 15.04 19.08
N GLU A 20 15.52 16.16 18.47
CA GLU A 20 14.20 16.34 17.87
C GLU A 20 14.07 15.26 16.79
N VAL A 21 13.31 14.21 17.08
CA VAL A 21 13.04 13.15 16.11
C VAL A 21 12.09 13.76 15.08
N VAL A 22 12.69 14.35 14.04
CA VAL A 22 11.99 14.76 12.83
C VAL A 22 11.47 13.48 12.18
N THR A 23 10.26 13.09 12.59
CA THR A 23 9.48 12.05 11.95
C THR A 23 9.02 12.61 10.63
N ASP A 24 9.81 12.37 9.57
CA ASP A 24 9.49 12.86 8.25
C ASP A 24 8.10 12.38 7.82
N SER A 25 7.30 13.33 7.38
CA SER A 25 5.86 13.23 7.26
C SER A 25 5.45 12.28 6.14
N THR A 26 4.60 11.29 6.43
CA THR A 26 3.87 10.43 5.47
C THR A 26 4.72 9.99 4.27
N GLN A 27 5.38 8.83 4.32
CA GLN A 27 6.19 8.35 3.18
C GLN A 27 5.32 8.05 1.95
N ARG A 28 5.05 9.07 1.13
CA ARG A 28 4.37 8.93 -0.15
C ARG A 28 5.40 8.48 -1.19
N PRO A 29 5.12 7.48 -2.04
CA PRO A 29 6.09 6.97 -3.00
C PRO A 29 6.68 8.06 -3.91
N GLY A 30 7.91 7.92 -4.39
CA GLY A 30 8.56 8.91 -5.27
C GLY A 30 7.99 8.99 -6.70
N PHE A 31 6.92 8.26 -7.01
CA PHE A 31 6.44 7.98 -8.36
C PHE A 31 4.89 7.91 -8.43
N PRO A 32 4.27 7.96 -9.63
CA PRO A 32 2.81 7.87 -9.79
C PRO A 32 2.25 6.49 -9.42
N VAL A 33 1.07 6.46 -8.80
CA VAL A 33 0.35 5.23 -8.45
C VAL A 33 -1.04 5.28 -9.09
N VAL A 34 -1.29 4.37 -10.03
CA VAL A 34 -2.50 4.37 -10.86
C VAL A 34 -3.50 3.34 -10.35
N GLY A 35 -4.65 3.81 -9.88
CA GLY A 35 -5.78 2.95 -9.52
C GLY A 35 -6.67 2.65 -10.73
N VAL A 36 -6.85 1.38 -11.07
CA VAL A 36 -7.73 0.91 -12.14
C VAL A 36 -8.84 0.04 -11.55
N GLY A 37 -10.09 0.46 -11.71
CA GLY A 37 -11.27 -0.29 -11.31
C GLY A 37 -11.95 -0.98 -12.49
N ALA A 38 -12.37 -2.23 -12.31
CA ALA A 38 -12.94 -3.06 -13.38
C ALA A 38 -14.11 -3.93 -12.90
N SER A 39 -15.00 -4.28 -13.84
CA SER A 39 -16.12 -5.20 -13.63
C SER A 39 -16.28 -6.10 -14.88
N ALA A 40 -17.49 -6.35 -15.37
CA ALA A 40 -17.71 -7.10 -16.61
C ALA A 40 -16.91 -6.50 -17.79
N GLY A 41 -16.20 -7.35 -18.54
CA GLY A 41 -15.35 -6.94 -19.68
C GLY A 41 -14.04 -6.21 -19.34
N GLY A 42 -13.85 -5.78 -18.08
CA GLY A 42 -12.69 -4.96 -17.69
C GLY A 42 -11.33 -5.68 -17.79
N LEU A 43 -11.32 -7.02 -17.72
CA LEU A 43 -10.11 -7.83 -17.92
C LEU A 43 -9.52 -7.63 -19.32
N ASP A 44 -10.30 -7.77 -20.39
CA ASP A 44 -9.81 -7.61 -21.77
C ASP A 44 -9.32 -6.18 -22.02
N ALA A 45 -10.04 -5.17 -21.52
CA ALA A 45 -9.61 -3.77 -21.58
C ALA A 45 -8.27 -3.53 -20.86
N PHE A 46 -8.09 -4.12 -19.67
CA PHE A 46 -6.86 -3.98 -18.90
C PHE A 46 -5.69 -4.76 -19.51
N THR A 47 -5.92 -5.96 -20.04
CA THR A 47 -4.93 -6.72 -20.81
C THR A 47 -4.42 -5.91 -22.01
N ARG A 48 -5.32 -5.28 -22.78
CA ARG A 48 -4.94 -4.41 -23.90
C ARG A 48 -4.11 -3.20 -23.45
N LEU A 49 -4.39 -2.64 -22.26
CA LEU A 49 -3.56 -1.58 -21.68
C LEU A 49 -2.15 -2.10 -21.36
N LEU A 50 -2.02 -3.23 -20.64
CA LEU A 50 -0.72 -3.79 -20.23
C LEU A 50 0.18 -4.14 -21.42
N VAL A 51 -0.38 -4.70 -22.50
CA VAL A 51 0.36 -5.03 -23.74
C VAL A 51 0.98 -3.79 -24.41
N ASN A 52 0.39 -2.61 -24.22
CA ASN A 52 0.85 -1.36 -24.83
C ASN A 52 1.70 -0.48 -23.88
N LEU A 53 1.94 -0.92 -22.64
CA LEU A 53 2.84 -0.22 -21.72
C LEU A 53 4.30 -0.68 -21.93
N PRO A 54 5.30 0.22 -21.75
CA PRO A 54 6.69 -0.20 -21.71
C PRO A 54 6.97 -1.08 -20.47
N PRO A 55 8.06 -1.86 -20.44
CA PRO A 55 8.43 -2.68 -19.29
C PRO A 55 8.74 -1.88 -18.01
N LYS A 56 9.06 -0.58 -18.16
CA LYS A 56 9.39 0.35 -17.07
C LYS A 56 8.71 1.70 -17.27
N PRO A 57 7.40 1.82 -16.99
CA PRO A 57 6.68 3.08 -17.15
C PRO A 57 6.94 4.10 -16.02
N GLY A 58 7.68 3.72 -14.97
CA GLY A 58 7.97 4.58 -13.82
C GLY A 58 6.78 4.76 -12.87
N MET A 59 5.82 3.82 -12.86
CA MET A 59 4.60 3.88 -12.04
C MET A 59 4.19 2.51 -11.49
N ALA A 60 3.47 2.49 -10.37
CA ALA A 60 2.78 1.29 -9.90
C ALA A 60 1.32 1.30 -10.36
N ILE A 61 0.76 0.13 -10.67
CA ILE A 61 -0.65 -0.03 -11.06
C ILE A 61 -1.38 -0.93 -10.06
N LEU A 62 -2.49 -0.44 -9.52
CA LEU A 62 -3.40 -1.18 -8.65
C LEU A 62 -4.67 -1.55 -9.41
N PHE A 63 -4.82 -2.82 -9.76
CA PHE A 63 -5.97 -3.33 -10.50
C PHE A 63 -6.98 -3.99 -9.55
N ILE A 64 -8.15 -3.38 -9.44
CA ILE A 64 -9.27 -3.83 -8.61
C ILE A 64 -10.38 -4.35 -9.52
N GLN A 65 -10.48 -5.67 -9.62
CA GLN A 65 -11.55 -6.33 -10.37
C GLN A 65 -12.70 -6.68 -9.42
N HIS A 66 -13.94 -6.35 -9.79
CA HIS A 66 -15.11 -6.93 -9.16
C HIS A 66 -15.16 -8.43 -9.50
N LEU A 67 -14.72 -9.25 -8.54
CA LEU A 67 -14.67 -10.70 -8.60
C LEU A 67 -15.82 -11.35 -7.82
N ASP A 68 -16.14 -12.58 -8.19
CA ASP A 68 -16.95 -13.46 -7.36
C ASP A 68 -16.12 -13.87 -6.12
N PRO A 69 -16.58 -13.58 -4.89
CA PRO A 69 -15.82 -13.90 -3.68
C PRO A 69 -15.64 -15.40 -3.42
N LYS A 70 -16.37 -16.28 -4.12
CA LYS A 70 -16.30 -17.75 -3.94
C LYS A 70 -15.30 -18.45 -4.87
N ARG A 71 -14.60 -17.72 -5.73
CA ARG A 71 -13.66 -18.30 -6.71
C ARG A 71 -12.25 -17.79 -6.47
N GLU A 72 -11.29 -18.72 -6.48
CA GLU A 72 -9.88 -18.38 -6.62
C GLU A 72 -9.64 -17.66 -7.94
N SER A 73 -8.67 -16.75 -7.94
CA SER A 73 -8.48 -15.77 -9.00
C SER A 73 -7.11 -15.95 -9.65
N ILE A 74 -7.06 -16.69 -10.75
CA ILE A 74 -5.86 -16.82 -11.61
C ILE A 74 -5.56 -15.55 -12.44
N LEU A 75 -6.04 -14.38 -11.99
CA LEU A 75 -5.86 -13.11 -12.70
C LEU A 75 -4.40 -12.66 -12.77
N PRO A 76 -3.57 -12.77 -11.72
CA PRO A 76 -2.16 -12.41 -11.81
C PRO A 76 -1.44 -13.20 -12.91
N GLU A 77 -1.71 -14.50 -13.04
CA GLU A 77 -1.11 -15.40 -14.02
C GLU A 77 -1.54 -15.04 -15.45
N LEU A 78 -2.84 -14.81 -15.65
CA LEU A 78 -3.40 -14.40 -16.95
C LEU A 78 -2.87 -13.02 -17.41
N LEU A 79 -2.75 -12.07 -16.47
CA LEU A 79 -2.25 -10.72 -16.75
C LEU A 79 -0.72 -10.72 -16.93
N ALA A 80 0.03 -11.50 -16.16
CA ALA A 80 1.48 -11.65 -16.31
C ALA A 80 1.86 -12.20 -17.68
N ALA A 81 1.08 -13.14 -18.23
CA ALA A 81 1.28 -13.65 -19.59
C ALA A 81 1.13 -12.57 -20.69
N SER A 82 0.52 -11.42 -20.36
CA SER A 82 0.24 -10.31 -21.29
C SER A 82 0.87 -8.98 -20.86
N SER A 83 1.81 -9.01 -19.91
CA SER A 83 2.40 -7.81 -19.29
C SER A 83 3.92 -7.88 -19.30
N PRO A 84 4.62 -6.80 -19.71
CA PRO A 84 6.08 -6.72 -19.57
C PRO A 84 6.52 -6.37 -18.13
N MET A 85 5.59 -5.87 -17.29
CA MET A 85 5.80 -5.66 -15.85
C MET A 85 5.39 -6.91 -15.06
N PRO A 86 6.03 -7.23 -13.92
CA PRO A 86 5.58 -8.31 -13.07
C PRO A 86 4.20 -8.02 -12.47
N VAL A 87 3.32 -9.02 -12.51
CA VAL A 87 1.97 -8.95 -11.96
C VAL A 87 1.88 -9.89 -10.76
N ARG A 88 1.37 -9.39 -9.62
CA ARG A 88 1.16 -10.21 -8.41
C ARG A 88 -0.10 -9.80 -7.65
N HIS A 89 -0.60 -10.68 -6.80
CA HIS A 89 -1.64 -10.28 -5.85
C HIS A 89 -1.12 -9.23 -4.86
N ALA A 90 -1.98 -8.27 -4.54
CA ALA A 90 -1.76 -7.37 -3.42
C ALA A 90 -1.78 -8.18 -2.10
N GLN A 91 -0.77 -8.00 -1.25
CA GLN A 91 -0.67 -8.61 0.07
C GLN A 91 -0.55 -7.53 1.14
N GLN A 92 -0.96 -7.85 2.37
CA GLN A 92 -0.92 -6.94 3.51
C GLN A 92 0.52 -6.48 3.80
N GLY A 93 0.72 -5.17 3.91
CA GLY A 93 2.00 -4.55 4.27
C GLY A 93 3.04 -4.47 3.13
N MET A 94 2.71 -4.88 1.90
CA MET A 94 3.65 -4.72 0.77
C MET A 94 3.94 -3.25 0.51
N HIS A 95 5.22 -2.90 0.36
CA HIS A 95 5.59 -1.59 -0.17
C HIS A 95 5.23 -1.48 -1.65
N LEU A 96 4.78 -0.30 -2.08
CA LEU A 96 4.61 0.01 -3.50
C LEU A 96 5.97 0.24 -4.16
N GLU A 97 6.21 -0.44 -5.27
CA GLU A 97 7.39 -0.28 -6.12
C GLU A 97 6.95 0.17 -7.51
N PRO A 98 7.74 1.00 -8.22
CA PRO A 98 7.46 1.34 -9.61
C PRO A 98 7.64 0.10 -10.51
N ASP A 99 7.03 0.15 -11.70
CA ASP A 99 7.10 -0.90 -12.73
C ASP A 99 6.47 -2.24 -12.29
N GLN A 100 5.46 -2.17 -11.41
CA GLN A 100 4.73 -3.32 -10.86
C GLN A 100 3.21 -3.19 -11.05
N VAL A 101 2.54 -4.34 -11.23
CA VAL A 101 1.08 -4.45 -11.21
C VAL A 101 0.62 -5.29 -10.02
N TYR A 102 -0.25 -4.71 -9.20
CA TYR A 102 -0.82 -5.31 -8.00
C TYR A 102 -2.32 -5.58 -8.21
N VAL A 103 -2.73 -6.85 -8.16
CA VAL A 103 -4.12 -7.28 -8.42
C VAL A 103 -4.83 -7.58 -7.10
N SER A 104 -6.04 -7.07 -6.92
CA SER A 104 -6.87 -7.39 -5.74
C SER A 104 -7.07 -8.90 -5.59
N PRO A 105 -6.78 -9.50 -4.41
CA PRO A 105 -7.22 -10.86 -4.13
C PRO A 105 -8.76 -10.92 -4.04
N PRO A 106 -9.36 -12.10 -4.30
CA PRO A 106 -10.81 -12.28 -4.20
C PRO A 106 -11.29 -12.05 -2.76
N ASN A 107 -12.53 -11.59 -2.62
CA ASN A 107 -13.18 -11.35 -1.32
C ASN A 107 -12.44 -10.40 -0.35
N ALA A 108 -11.65 -9.46 -0.87
CA ALA A 108 -10.88 -8.51 -0.07
C ALA A 108 -11.10 -7.04 -0.51
N ILE A 109 -10.83 -6.11 0.40
CA ILE A 109 -10.55 -4.70 0.11
C ILE A 109 -9.03 -4.53 -0.01
N VAL A 110 -8.59 -3.76 -1.01
CA VAL A 110 -7.22 -3.25 -1.10
C VAL A 110 -7.25 -1.73 -1.02
N THR A 111 -6.41 -1.16 -0.16
CA THR A 111 -6.23 0.28 0.04
C THR A 111 -4.75 0.59 0.18
N VAL A 112 -4.37 1.88 0.14
CA VAL A 112 -2.97 2.32 0.30
C VAL A 112 -2.87 3.32 1.44
N THR A 113 -1.89 3.10 2.33
CA THR A 113 -1.56 3.98 3.46
C THR A 113 -0.04 4.08 3.57
N ASP A 114 0.51 5.30 3.64
CA ASP A 114 1.96 5.57 3.75
C ASP A 114 2.83 4.74 2.78
N GLY A 115 2.41 4.68 1.51
CA GLY A 115 3.12 3.93 0.46
C GLY A 115 2.99 2.41 0.52
N HIS A 116 2.26 1.86 1.50
CA HIS A 116 2.08 0.42 1.69
C HIS A 116 0.65 -0.03 1.39
N LEU A 117 0.51 -1.25 0.85
CA LEU A 117 -0.76 -1.90 0.60
C LEU A 117 -1.39 -2.40 1.91
N GLN A 118 -2.65 -2.05 2.10
CA GLN A 118 -3.49 -2.54 3.19
C GLN A 118 -4.58 -3.42 2.59
N VAL A 119 -4.54 -4.71 2.91
CA VAL A 119 -5.44 -5.75 2.41
C VAL A 119 -6.25 -6.30 3.58
N SER A 120 -7.57 -6.13 3.52
CA SER A 120 -8.49 -6.56 4.58
C SER A 120 -9.63 -7.40 4.01
N PRO A 121 -10.24 -8.30 4.80
CA PRO A 121 -11.40 -9.07 4.36
C PRO A 121 -12.54 -8.16 3.90
N ARG A 122 -13.34 -8.62 2.93
CA ARG A 122 -14.60 -7.96 2.57
C ARG A 122 -15.47 -7.82 3.83
N PRO A 123 -15.94 -6.61 4.17
CA PRO A 123 -16.75 -6.40 5.37
C PRO A 123 -18.17 -6.97 5.18
N GLU A 124 -18.71 -7.54 6.26
CA GLU A 124 -20.05 -8.15 6.32
C GLU A 124 -21.17 -7.10 6.47
N ILE A 125 -21.23 -6.15 5.53
CA ILE A 125 -22.25 -5.09 5.51
C ILE A 125 -23.39 -5.49 4.57
N PRO A 126 -24.68 -5.29 4.93
CA PRO A 126 -25.82 -5.57 4.03
C PRO A 126 -25.90 -4.71 2.75
N ARG A 127 -24.95 -3.81 2.52
CA ARG A 127 -24.93 -2.85 1.39
C ARG A 127 -24.05 -3.34 0.24
N LEU A 128 -24.17 -2.66 -0.89
CA LEU A 128 -23.35 -2.89 -2.08
C LEU A 128 -21.85 -2.81 -1.74
N PHE A 129 -21.10 -3.86 -2.09
CA PHE A 129 -19.65 -3.90 -1.91
C PHE A 129 -18.97 -3.20 -3.09
N MET A 130 -18.23 -2.13 -2.82
CA MET A 130 -17.60 -1.26 -3.83
C MET A 130 -16.08 -1.17 -3.61
N PRO A 131 -15.31 -2.24 -3.86
CA PRO A 131 -13.87 -2.27 -3.58
C PRO A 131 -13.07 -1.21 -4.36
N VAL A 132 -13.53 -0.82 -5.56
CA VAL A 132 -12.95 0.27 -6.35
C VAL A 132 -13.02 1.61 -5.60
N ASP A 133 -14.15 1.92 -4.97
CA ASP A 133 -14.34 3.15 -4.17
C ASP A 133 -13.37 3.22 -2.99
N PHE A 134 -13.19 2.11 -2.27
CA PHE A 134 -12.22 2.05 -1.16
C PHE A 134 -10.80 2.35 -1.66
N MET A 135 -10.38 1.67 -2.74
CA MET A 135 -9.07 1.86 -3.34
C MET A 135 -8.85 3.31 -3.79
N LEU A 136 -9.76 3.89 -4.58
CA LEU A 136 -9.63 5.25 -5.11
C LEU A 136 -9.64 6.31 -4.01
N ARG A 137 -10.49 6.16 -2.97
CA ARG A 137 -10.49 7.07 -1.81
C ARG A 137 -9.18 6.99 -1.03
N SER A 138 -8.62 5.80 -0.85
CA SER A 138 -7.33 5.63 -0.18
C SER A 138 -6.17 6.22 -0.99
N LEU A 139 -6.14 6.04 -2.31
CA LEU A 139 -5.15 6.68 -3.19
C LEU A 139 -5.25 8.20 -3.13
N ALA A 140 -6.46 8.77 -3.25
CA ALA A 140 -6.66 10.22 -3.16
C ALA A 140 -6.16 10.79 -1.82
N SER A 141 -6.36 10.05 -0.72
CA SER A 141 -5.96 10.45 0.63
C SER A 141 -4.44 10.36 0.83
N THR A 142 -3.82 9.26 0.38
CA THR A 142 -2.39 8.97 0.60
C THR A 142 -1.47 9.66 -0.41
N MET A 143 -1.91 9.85 -1.65
CA MET A 143 -1.08 10.43 -2.72
C MET A 143 -1.24 11.95 -2.84
N GLY A 144 -2.45 12.48 -2.59
CA GLY A 144 -2.81 13.86 -2.88
C GLY A 144 -2.88 14.16 -4.38
N ARG A 145 -2.58 15.41 -4.77
CA ARG A 145 -2.39 15.76 -6.19
C ARG A 145 -1.02 15.27 -6.65
N ARG A 146 -0.99 14.53 -7.76
CA ARG A 146 0.20 13.99 -8.43
C ARG A 146 0.00 14.00 -9.94
#